data_AF-A0A6J6R8W4-F1
#
_entry.id   AF-A0A6J6R8W4-F1
#
_cell.length_a   1.000
_cell.length_b   1.000
_cell.length_c   1.000
_cell.angle_alpha   90.00
_cell.angle_beta   90.00
_cell.angle_gamma   90.00
#
_symmetry.space_group_name_H-M   'P 1'
#
loop_
_entity.id
_entity.type
_entity.pdbx_description
1 polymer ?
#
loop_
_entity_poly.entity_id
_entity_poly.type
_entity_poly.pdbx_seq_one_letter_code
_entity_poly.pdbx_strand_id
1 'polypeptide(L)'
;MPPIPDRNLALELIRVTETAAIAAAPWVGRGEKNLADDAAVKAMRAMINTVDMAGVVVIGEGEKDSAPMLHNGEQVGNQEGPHCDVAVDPIDGTSLTANGMNGAISVIALSPRGTMYDPQSSFYMNKIVTGPEAAHVIDIDASTAQNIQAVAKAKNLSVSDITVVVLNRPRHDQLIAEIRAAGARIRLIQDGDVAAAIETARPNTGIDLLMGIGGTPEGVITAAAMICLGGAIQGRLHIDGKASGPVLHTKDLVNSDDVFLAATGITDGELIKGIRYTSYGAVSQSIVMRGKSKTVRVIETEHHLK
;
A
#
# COMPACT_ATOMS: atom_id res chain seq x y z
N MET A 1 1.81 35.56 2.22
CA MET A 1 0.88 34.84 1.32
C MET A 1 0.53 33.52 1.99
N PRO A 2 -0.71 33.00 1.91
CA PRO A 2 -0.92 31.61 2.26
C PRO A 2 0.01 30.76 1.38
N PRO A 3 0.62 29.67 1.91
CA PRO A 3 1.47 28.81 1.09
C PRO A 3 0.66 28.37 -0.14
N ILE A 4 1.30 28.47 -1.32
CA ILE A 4 0.72 27.98 -2.58
C ILE A 4 0.31 26.53 -2.32
N PRO A 5 -0.93 26.12 -2.61
CA PRO A 5 -1.36 24.77 -2.29
C PRO A 5 -0.49 23.75 -3.04
N ASP A 6 0.08 22.76 -2.33
CA ASP A 6 0.74 21.55 -2.85
C ASP A 6 -0.20 20.64 -3.68
N ARG A 7 -1.24 21.21 -4.30
CA ARG A 7 -2.26 20.53 -5.10
C ARG A 7 -1.66 19.83 -6.32
N ASN A 8 -0.55 20.33 -6.85
CA ASN A 8 0.10 19.72 -8.01
C ASN A 8 0.85 18.43 -7.64
N LEU A 9 1.34 18.33 -6.39
CA LEU A 9 2.14 17.19 -5.94
C LEU A 9 1.40 15.85 -6.10
N ALA A 10 0.11 15.81 -5.77
CA ALA A 10 -0.71 14.60 -5.94
C ALA A 10 -0.73 14.10 -7.40
N LEU A 11 -0.81 15.01 -8.37
CA LEU A 11 -0.87 14.63 -9.79
C LEU A 11 0.51 14.21 -10.31
N GLU A 12 1.58 14.85 -9.83
CA GLU A 12 2.95 14.42 -10.17
C GLU A 12 3.27 13.02 -9.61
N LEU A 13 2.77 12.66 -8.42
CA LEU A 13 2.95 11.32 -7.85
C LEU A 13 2.31 10.20 -8.68
N ILE A 14 1.24 10.50 -9.43
CA ILE A 14 0.67 9.52 -10.35
C ILE A 14 1.71 9.14 -11.38
N ARG A 15 2.36 10.12 -12.02
CA ARG A 15 3.38 9.89 -13.05
C ARG A 15 4.54 9.07 -12.53
N VAL A 16 4.92 9.24 -11.25
CA VAL A 16 5.94 8.41 -10.59
C VAL A 16 5.55 6.93 -10.61
N THR A 17 4.35 6.59 -10.14
CA THR A 17 3.88 5.19 -10.13
C THR A 17 3.54 4.65 -11.51
N GLU A 18 3.04 5.48 -12.44
CA GLU A 18 2.79 5.08 -13.83
C GLU A 18 4.09 4.72 -14.54
N THR A 19 5.13 5.55 -14.36
CA THR A 19 6.45 5.31 -14.97
C THR A 19 7.07 4.02 -14.45
N ALA A 20 6.96 3.76 -13.15
CA ALA A 20 7.40 2.51 -12.53
C ALA A 20 6.61 1.30 -13.05
N ALA A 21 5.26 1.40 -13.10
CA ALA A 21 4.41 0.32 -13.54
C ALA A 21 4.59 -0.03 -15.03
N ILE A 22 4.74 0.98 -15.89
CA ILE A 22 5.06 0.79 -17.31
C ILE A 22 6.43 0.14 -17.49
N ALA A 23 7.42 0.48 -16.67
CA ALA A 23 8.74 -0.15 -16.72
C ALA A 23 8.73 -1.62 -16.23
N ALA A 24 7.86 -1.94 -15.27
CA ALA A 24 7.66 -3.31 -14.77
C ALA A 24 6.86 -4.18 -15.75
N ALA A 25 5.89 -3.61 -16.47
CA ALA A 25 4.93 -4.34 -17.29
C ALA A 25 5.53 -5.31 -18.34
N PRO A 26 6.68 -5.04 -19.00
CA PRO A 26 7.32 -6.00 -19.90
C PRO A 26 7.72 -7.33 -19.23
N TRP A 27 7.90 -7.33 -17.91
CA TRP A 27 8.34 -8.48 -17.12
C TRP A 27 7.19 -9.33 -16.58
N VAL A 28 5.95 -8.91 -16.80
CA VAL A 28 4.76 -9.65 -16.38
C VAL A 28 4.76 -11.05 -17.00
N GLY A 29 4.73 -12.08 -16.15
CA GLY A 29 4.70 -13.49 -16.58
C GLY A 29 6.03 -14.05 -17.08
N ARG A 30 7.16 -13.36 -16.89
CA ARG A 30 8.48 -13.81 -17.38
C ARG A 30 9.29 -14.63 -16.39
N GLY A 31 8.82 -14.83 -15.17
CA GLY A 31 9.56 -15.53 -14.10
C GLY A 31 10.72 -14.73 -13.49
N GLU A 32 10.95 -13.49 -13.96
CA GLU A 32 12.12 -12.69 -13.61
C GLU A 32 11.76 -11.56 -12.62
N LYS A 33 11.51 -11.93 -11.36
CA LYS A 33 11.06 -10.96 -10.34
C LYS A 33 12.07 -9.83 -10.09
N ASN A 34 13.37 -10.15 -10.05
CA ASN A 34 14.40 -9.17 -9.75
C ASN A 34 14.61 -8.17 -10.90
N LEU A 35 14.38 -8.61 -12.15
CA LEU A 35 14.48 -7.72 -13.32
C LEU A 35 13.26 -6.82 -13.44
N ALA A 36 12.07 -7.34 -13.09
CA ALA A 36 10.86 -6.53 -12.97
C ALA A 36 11.07 -5.40 -11.96
N ASP A 37 11.56 -5.77 -10.78
CA ASP A 37 11.80 -4.89 -9.65
C ASP A 37 12.84 -3.81 -9.98
N ASP A 38 14.04 -4.20 -10.45
CA ASP A 38 15.10 -3.28 -10.86
C ASP A 38 14.62 -2.27 -11.92
N ALA A 39 13.78 -2.70 -12.87
CA ALA A 39 13.19 -1.80 -13.86
C ALA A 39 12.24 -0.77 -13.23
N ALA A 40 11.39 -1.20 -12.30
CA ALA A 40 10.48 -0.32 -11.57
C ALA A 40 11.23 0.67 -10.67
N VAL A 41 12.21 0.20 -9.89
CA VAL A 41 13.05 1.04 -9.00
C VAL A 41 13.72 2.15 -9.81
N LYS A 42 14.38 1.80 -10.92
CA LYS A 42 15.08 2.77 -11.78
C LYS A 42 14.14 3.82 -12.35
N ALA A 43 13.00 3.38 -12.86
CA ALA A 43 12.00 4.24 -13.49
C ALA A 43 11.34 5.17 -12.46
N MET A 44 10.95 4.62 -11.30
CA MET A 44 10.40 5.39 -10.18
C MET A 44 11.39 6.45 -9.70
N ARG A 45 12.65 6.06 -9.45
CA ARG A 45 13.70 6.96 -8.99
C ARG A 45 14.01 8.07 -9.99
N ALA A 46 14.00 7.77 -11.29
CA ALA A 46 14.19 8.80 -12.31
C ALA A 46 13.04 9.82 -12.29
N MET A 47 11.79 9.34 -12.23
CA MET A 47 10.62 10.23 -12.27
C MET A 47 10.45 11.03 -10.97
N ILE A 48 10.62 10.41 -9.81
CA ILE A 48 10.45 11.09 -8.51
C ILE A 48 11.43 12.26 -8.33
N ASN A 49 12.64 12.16 -8.92
CA ASN A 49 13.64 13.23 -8.89
C ASN A 49 13.30 14.45 -9.77
N THR A 50 12.22 14.39 -10.55
CA THR A 50 11.70 15.54 -11.31
C THR A 50 10.62 16.31 -10.55
N VAL A 51 10.15 15.78 -9.42
CA VAL A 51 9.04 16.35 -8.64
C VAL A 51 9.55 17.48 -7.75
N ASP A 52 8.78 18.58 -7.71
CA ASP A 52 8.96 19.77 -6.86
C ASP A 52 8.77 19.44 -5.37
N MET A 53 9.77 18.78 -4.77
CA MET A 53 9.82 18.42 -3.35
C MET A 53 11.24 18.19 -2.85
N ALA A 54 11.43 18.31 -1.54
CA ALA A 54 12.66 17.94 -0.84
C ALA A 54 12.39 16.70 0.04
N GLY A 55 12.27 15.54 -0.60
CA GLY A 55 11.88 14.28 0.03
C GLY A 55 13.04 13.49 0.60
N VAL A 56 12.77 12.73 1.67
CA VAL A 56 13.67 11.71 2.21
C VAL A 56 12.94 10.38 2.24
N VAL A 57 13.55 9.35 1.63
CA VAL A 57 13.02 7.98 1.66
C VAL A 57 13.13 7.44 3.09
N VAL A 58 11.99 7.26 3.76
CA VAL A 58 11.90 6.59 5.07
C VAL A 58 11.65 5.10 4.89
N ILE A 59 10.95 4.74 3.81
CA ILE A 59 10.65 3.37 3.43
C ILE A 59 10.97 3.22 1.95
N GLY A 60 11.87 2.31 1.62
CA GLY A 60 12.11 1.90 0.24
C GLY A 60 12.71 0.51 0.15
N GLU A 61 13.59 0.29 -0.82
CA GLU A 61 14.14 -1.03 -1.19
C GLU A 61 15.00 -1.68 -0.09
N GLY A 62 15.40 -0.90 0.93
CA GLY A 62 16.15 -1.35 2.08
C GLY A 62 17.23 -0.37 2.50
N GLU A 63 18.19 -0.86 3.29
CA GLU A 63 19.33 -0.06 3.74
C GLU A 63 20.32 0.23 2.60
N LYS A 64 21.04 1.36 2.71
CA LYS A 64 21.96 1.85 1.67
C LYS A 64 22.98 0.83 1.16
N ASP A 65 23.46 -0.04 2.04
CA ASP A 65 24.46 -1.05 1.69
C ASP A 65 23.86 -2.23 0.90
N SER A 66 22.54 -2.42 0.97
CA SER A 66 21.79 -3.52 0.33
C SER A 66 20.96 -3.04 -0.87
N ALA A 67 20.61 -1.75 -0.92
CA ALA A 67 19.81 -1.13 -1.96
C ALA A 67 20.57 0.06 -2.57
N PRO A 68 21.01 0.00 -3.84
CA PRO A 68 21.74 1.10 -4.48
C PRO A 68 20.84 2.29 -4.85
N MET A 69 19.52 2.11 -4.84
CA MET A 69 18.51 3.09 -5.26
C MET A 69 17.28 2.96 -4.36
N LEU A 70 16.63 4.09 -4.10
CA LEU A 70 15.49 4.23 -3.20
C LEU A 70 15.76 3.61 -1.83
N HIS A 71 16.97 3.81 -1.30
CA HIS A 71 17.36 3.28 0.00
C HIS A 71 16.87 4.18 1.13
N ASN A 72 16.75 3.63 2.33
CA ASN A 72 16.42 4.40 3.53
C ASN A 72 17.44 5.55 3.73
N GLY A 73 16.92 6.77 3.87
CA GLY A 73 17.68 8.01 3.96
C GLY A 73 18.08 8.66 2.63
N GLU A 74 17.74 8.08 1.46
CA GLU A 74 18.00 8.73 0.17
C GLU A 74 17.20 10.02 0.02
N GLN A 75 17.84 11.07 -0.50
CA GLN A 75 17.15 12.32 -0.86
C GLN A 75 16.57 12.20 -2.27
N VAL A 76 15.29 12.56 -2.41
CA VAL A 76 14.54 12.48 -3.67
C VAL A 76 13.77 13.77 -3.94
N GLY A 77 13.39 13.97 -5.20
CA GLY A 77 12.83 15.23 -5.68
C GLY A 77 13.92 16.22 -6.12
N ASN A 78 13.52 17.26 -6.84
CA ASN A 78 14.45 18.28 -7.34
C ASN A 78 14.90 19.29 -6.27
N GLN A 79 14.48 19.08 -5.01
CA GLN A 79 14.74 19.93 -3.85
C GLN A 79 14.05 21.30 -3.88
N GLU A 80 13.19 21.56 -4.87
CA GLU A 80 12.35 22.74 -4.97
C GLU A 80 10.96 22.43 -4.44
N GLY A 81 10.74 22.49 -3.13
CA GLY A 81 9.41 22.23 -2.56
C GLY A 81 9.43 21.92 -1.06
N PRO A 82 8.29 21.46 -0.50
CA PRO A 82 8.21 21.13 0.92
C PRO A 82 9.10 19.94 1.28
N HIS A 83 9.59 19.94 2.52
CA HIS A 83 10.27 18.79 3.10
C HIS A 83 9.27 17.69 3.47
N CYS A 84 9.48 16.48 2.97
CA CYS A 84 8.57 15.35 3.18
C CYS A 84 9.31 14.05 3.50
N ASP A 85 8.61 13.18 4.22
CA ASP A 85 8.94 11.75 4.27
C ASP A 85 8.33 11.07 3.04
N VAL A 86 9.07 10.13 2.47
CA VAL A 86 8.67 9.34 1.31
C VAL A 86 8.69 7.86 1.66
N ALA A 87 7.58 7.17 1.39
CA ALA A 87 7.52 5.72 1.37
C ALA A 87 7.24 5.25 -0.05
N VAL A 88 8.06 4.34 -0.56
CA VAL A 88 7.92 3.77 -1.90
C VAL A 88 7.87 2.25 -1.82
N ASP A 89 7.04 1.68 -2.68
CA ASP A 89 7.08 0.27 -3.04
C ASP A 89 6.95 0.19 -4.58
N PRO A 90 8.08 0.16 -5.30
CA PRO A 90 8.10 0.13 -6.75
C PRO A 90 7.26 -1.01 -7.33
N ILE A 91 7.23 -2.18 -6.68
CA ILE A 91 6.33 -3.29 -7.00
C ILE A 91 5.89 -4.02 -5.71
N ASP A 92 4.70 -3.68 -5.21
CA ASP A 92 4.00 -4.52 -4.23
C ASP A 92 3.53 -5.79 -4.96
N GLY A 93 4.27 -6.89 -4.77
CA GLY A 93 4.05 -8.17 -5.44
C GLY A 93 4.97 -8.44 -6.63
N THR A 94 6.29 -8.35 -6.43
CA THR A 94 7.30 -8.77 -7.44
C THR A 94 7.07 -10.21 -7.94
N SER A 95 6.71 -11.14 -7.04
CA SER A 95 6.36 -12.51 -7.42
C SER A 95 5.05 -12.57 -8.23
N LEU A 96 4.06 -11.71 -7.93
CA LEU A 96 2.82 -11.64 -8.72
C LEU A 96 3.14 -11.18 -10.14
N THR A 97 3.95 -10.12 -10.26
CA THR A 97 4.44 -9.61 -11.56
C THR A 97 5.15 -10.71 -12.34
N ALA A 98 6.17 -11.33 -11.75
CA ALA A 98 6.96 -12.37 -12.41
C ALA A 98 6.12 -13.55 -12.90
N ASN A 99 5.06 -13.92 -12.16
CA ASN A 99 4.19 -15.04 -12.51
C ASN A 99 2.94 -14.64 -13.30
N GLY A 100 2.77 -13.35 -13.64
CA GLY A 100 1.59 -12.86 -14.35
C GLY A 100 0.30 -13.00 -13.54
N MET A 101 0.39 -13.00 -12.22
CA MET A 101 -0.74 -13.09 -11.32
C MET A 101 -1.31 -11.70 -11.02
N ASN A 102 -2.61 -11.68 -10.70
CA ASN A 102 -3.33 -10.48 -10.34
C ASN A 102 -2.84 -9.87 -9.01
N GLY A 103 -3.02 -8.55 -8.87
CA GLY A 103 -2.82 -7.81 -7.62
C GLY A 103 -1.51 -7.04 -7.51
N ALA A 104 -0.63 -7.06 -8.53
CA ALA A 104 0.62 -6.31 -8.48
C ALA A 104 0.39 -4.82 -8.76
N ILE A 105 0.89 -3.95 -7.88
CA ILE A 105 0.79 -2.49 -8.00
C ILE A 105 2.13 -1.82 -7.72
N SER A 106 2.33 -0.62 -8.27
CA SER A 106 3.41 0.29 -7.85
C SER A 106 2.83 1.38 -6.96
N VAL A 107 3.49 1.71 -5.83
CA VAL A 107 2.93 2.60 -4.80
C VAL A 107 3.96 3.62 -4.31
N ILE A 108 3.47 4.83 -4.03
CA ILE A 108 4.20 5.87 -3.31
C ILE A 108 3.28 6.58 -2.33
N ALA A 109 3.79 6.89 -1.14
CA ALA A 109 3.14 7.72 -0.15
C ALA A 109 4.07 8.85 0.31
N LEU A 110 3.48 10.02 0.58
CA LEU A 110 4.16 11.19 1.13
C LEU A 110 3.46 11.68 2.39
N SER A 111 4.24 12.22 3.32
CA SER A 111 3.76 12.97 4.48
C SER A 111 4.79 14.04 4.89
N PRO A 112 4.45 15.00 5.78
CA PRO A 112 5.42 15.98 6.25
C PRO A 112 6.63 15.29 6.89
N ARG A 113 7.81 15.90 6.78
CA ARG A 113 9.05 15.32 7.31
C ARG A 113 8.92 14.94 8.79
N GLY A 114 9.37 13.73 9.14
CA GLY A 114 9.42 13.20 10.50
C GLY A 114 8.07 12.68 11.02
N THR A 115 7.13 12.36 10.14
CA THR A 115 5.79 11.88 10.53
C THR A 115 5.56 10.42 10.19
N MET A 116 6.37 9.79 9.33
CA MET A 116 6.29 8.34 9.10
C MET A 116 7.07 7.57 10.17
N TYR A 117 6.49 6.45 10.61
CA TYR A 117 7.14 5.50 11.48
C TYR A 117 8.33 4.83 10.76
N ASP A 118 9.44 4.71 11.47
CA ASP A 118 10.65 4.07 10.97
C ASP A 118 10.66 2.58 11.33
N PRO A 119 10.61 1.66 10.34
CA PRO A 119 10.50 0.22 10.57
C PRO A 119 11.81 -0.47 11.00
N GLN A 120 12.93 0.24 11.20
CA GLN A 120 14.27 -0.31 11.51
C GLN A 120 14.31 -1.46 12.53
N SER A 121 13.36 -1.51 13.48
CA SER A 121 13.33 -2.52 14.54
C SER A 121 12.70 -3.87 14.17
N SER A 122 11.92 -3.96 13.08
CA SER A 122 11.23 -5.20 12.71
C SER A 122 10.78 -5.23 11.26
N PHE A 123 11.11 -6.31 10.55
CA PHE A 123 10.64 -6.55 9.18
C PHE A 123 9.16 -6.94 9.11
N TYR A 124 8.59 -7.55 10.15
CA TYR A 124 7.21 -8.05 10.14
C TYR A 124 6.31 -7.36 11.18
N MET A 125 5.05 -7.17 10.82
CA MET A 125 4.00 -6.60 11.65
C MET A 125 2.73 -7.45 11.51
N ASN A 126 2.12 -7.81 12.64
CA ASN A 126 0.73 -8.29 12.62
C ASN A 126 -0.19 -7.10 12.40
N LYS A 127 -1.12 -7.20 11.45
CA LYS A 127 -1.99 -6.12 10.99
C LYS A 127 -3.45 -6.53 11.13
N ILE A 128 -4.29 -5.57 11.52
CA ILE A 128 -5.73 -5.61 11.29
C ILE A 128 -6.16 -4.28 10.65
N VAL A 129 -6.85 -4.35 9.51
CA VAL A 129 -7.21 -3.16 8.71
C VAL A 129 -8.65 -3.23 8.26
N THR A 130 -9.39 -2.13 8.38
CA THR A 130 -10.77 -2.04 7.88
C THR A 130 -11.11 -0.63 7.38
N GLY A 131 -12.21 -0.54 6.63
CA GLY A 131 -12.78 0.70 6.11
C GLY A 131 -13.41 1.62 7.18
N PRO A 132 -13.81 2.84 6.77
CA PRO A 132 -14.30 3.88 7.68
C PRO A 132 -15.50 3.48 8.52
N GLU A 133 -16.37 2.59 8.01
CA GLU A 133 -17.57 2.13 8.70
C GLU A 133 -17.26 1.35 9.98
N ALA A 134 -16.12 0.66 10.02
CA ALA A 134 -15.71 -0.19 11.14
C ALA A 134 -14.37 0.25 11.79
N ALA A 135 -13.83 1.41 11.40
CA ALA A 135 -12.53 1.91 11.86
C ALA A 135 -12.41 2.03 13.39
N HIS A 136 -13.53 2.24 14.09
CA HIS A 136 -13.61 2.46 15.53
C HIS A 136 -13.82 1.18 16.36
N VAL A 137 -13.98 0.01 15.72
CA VAL A 137 -14.36 -1.24 16.42
C VAL A 137 -13.33 -2.36 16.36
N ILE A 138 -12.29 -2.23 15.52
CA ILE A 138 -11.22 -3.23 15.45
C ILE A 138 -10.32 -3.15 16.68
N ASP A 139 -9.83 -4.30 17.13
CA ASP A 139 -8.88 -4.44 18.23
C ASP A 139 -7.95 -5.62 17.96
N ILE A 140 -6.67 -5.35 17.71
CA ILE A 140 -5.69 -6.39 17.39
C ILE A 140 -5.42 -7.37 18.55
N ASP A 141 -5.76 -7.01 19.79
CA ASP A 141 -5.66 -7.89 20.96
C ASP A 141 -6.92 -8.75 21.16
N ALA A 142 -8.03 -8.42 20.49
CA ALA A 142 -9.23 -9.24 20.51
C ALA A 142 -9.10 -10.47 19.62
N SER A 143 -9.88 -11.51 19.93
CA SER A 143 -9.90 -12.72 19.10
C SER A 143 -10.42 -12.43 17.69
N THR A 144 -10.03 -13.29 16.74
CA THR A 144 -10.49 -13.26 15.35
C THR A 144 -12.02 -13.19 15.23
N ALA A 145 -12.74 -14.03 16.00
CA ALA A 145 -14.19 -14.04 16.00
C ALA A 145 -14.81 -12.74 16.53
N GLN A 146 -14.23 -12.15 17.58
CA GLN A 146 -14.71 -10.87 18.13
C GLN A 146 -14.56 -9.73 17.12
N ASN A 147 -13.41 -9.63 16.45
CA ASN A 147 -13.19 -8.63 15.41
C ASN A 147 -14.17 -8.78 14.24
N ILE A 148 -14.34 -10.01 13.73
CA ILE A 148 -15.28 -10.30 12.64
C ILE A 148 -16.71 -9.89 13.03
N GLN A 149 -17.16 -10.25 14.25
CA GLN A 149 -18.49 -9.87 14.74
C GLN A 149 -18.64 -8.36 14.91
N ALA A 150 -17.62 -7.68 15.42
CA ALA A 150 -17.63 -6.24 15.61
C ALA A 150 -17.72 -5.50 14.26
N VAL A 151 -16.93 -5.92 13.27
CA VAL A 151 -16.95 -5.37 11.91
C VAL A 151 -18.28 -5.66 11.22
N ALA A 152 -18.81 -6.89 11.32
CA ALA A 152 -20.13 -7.24 10.78
C ALA A 152 -21.23 -6.34 11.35
N LYS A 153 -21.23 -6.15 12.66
CA LYS A 153 -22.19 -5.27 13.35
C LYS A 153 -22.05 -3.81 12.90
N ALA A 154 -20.83 -3.28 12.83
CA ALA A 154 -20.58 -1.89 12.42
C ALA A 154 -21.01 -1.63 10.97
N LYS A 155 -20.82 -2.61 10.08
CA LYS A 155 -21.24 -2.54 8.67
C LYS A 155 -22.69 -2.95 8.41
N ASN A 156 -23.44 -3.37 9.44
CA ASN A 156 -24.80 -3.91 9.32
C ASN A 156 -24.88 -5.10 8.33
N LEU A 157 -23.92 -6.01 8.43
CA LEU A 157 -23.80 -7.23 7.63
C LEU A 157 -23.93 -8.47 8.51
N SER A 158 -24.23 -9.62 7.89
CA SER A 158 -24.08 -10.90 8.58
C SER A 158 -22.60 -11.27 8.64
N VAL A 159 -22.20 -12.08 9.63
CA VAL A 159 -20.82 -12.59 9.72
C VAL A 159 -20.42 -13.38 8.46
N SER A 160 -21.36 -14.10 7.85
CA SER A 160 -21.14 -14.85 6.61
C SER A 160 -20.92 -13.98 5.37
N ASP A 161 -21.29 -12.70 5.42
CA ASP A 161 -21.07 -11.75 4.34
C ASP A 161 -19.72 -11.03 4.47
N ILE A 162 -19.11 -11.04 5.66
CA ILE A 162 -17.78 -10.47 5.88
C ILE A 162 -16.74 -11.30 5.15
N THR A 163 -15.91 -10.62 4.36
CA THR A 163 -14.74 -11.23 3.70
C THR A 163 -13.44 -10.70 4.29
N VAL A 164 -12.65 -11.61 4.87
CA VAL A 164 -11.32 -11.32 5.41
C VAL A 164 -10.25 -11.66 4.36
N VAL A 165 -9.39 -10.71 4.01
CA VAL A 165 -8.21 -10.96 3.17
C VAL A 165 -7.01 -11.33 4.03
N VAL A 166 -6.30 -12.39 3.64
CA VAL A 166 -5.17 -12.96 4.39
C VAL A 166 -4.08 -13.42 3.42
N LEU A 167 -2.81 -13.09 3.71
CA LEU A 167 -1.67 -13.67 3.00
C LEU A 167 -1.62 -15.18 3.18
N ASN A 168 -1.57 -15.95 2.09
CA ASN A 168 -1.48 -17.40 2.11
C ASN A 168 -0.06 -17.83 2.48
N ARG A 169 0.16 -18.04 3.77
CA ARG A 169 1.45 -18.40 4.36
C ARG A 169 1.23 -19.40 5.48
N PRO A 170 2.14 -20.37 5.71
CA PRO A 170 2.01 -21.33 6.81
C PRO A 170 1.83 -20.67 8.18
N ARG A 171 2.43 -19.50 8.40
CA ARG A 171 2.26 -18.71 9.64
C ARG A 171 0.82 -18.24 9.91
N HIS A 172 -0.08 -18.34 8.93
CA HIS A 172 -1.49 -17.93 9.05
C HIS A 172 -2.46 -19.12 9.09
N ASP A 173 -1.99 -20.37 9.12
CA ASP A 173 -2.89 -21.54 9.11
C ASP A 173 -3.89 -21.50 10.28
N GLN A 174 -3.43 -21.09 11.46
CA GLN A 174 -4.27 -20.91 12.64
C GLN A 174 -5.30 -19.77 12.44
N LEU A 175 -4.87 -18.60 11.96
CA LEU A 175 -5.76 -17.48 11.67
C LEU A 175 -6.84 -17.86 10.64
N ILE A 176 -6.45 -18.56 9.57
CA ILE A 176 -7.35 -19.05 8.53
C ILE A 176 -8.40 -20.00 9.12
N ALA A 177 -7.99 -20.92 10.00
CA ALA A 177 -8.90 -21.83 10.68
C ALA A 177 -9.89 -21.06 11.59
N GLU A 178 -9.42 -20.05 12.32
CA GLU A 178 -10.24 -19.21 13.18
C GLU A 178 -11.27 -18.38 12.39
N ILE A 179 -10.88 -17.79 11.26
CA ILE A 179 -11.81 -17.05 10.40
C ILE A 179 -12.92 -17.97 9.87
N ARG A 180 -12.55 -19.19 9.41
CA ARG A 180 -13.53 -20.21 8.98
C ARG A 180 -14.46 -20.62 10.11
N ALA A 181 -13.93 -20.83 11.31
CA ALA A 181 -14.73 -21.18 12.49
C ALA A 181 -15.68 -20.06 12.91
N ALA A 182 -15.28 -18.78 12.74
CA ALA A 182 -16.14 -17.63 12.97
C ALA A 182 -17.28 -17.51 11.94
N GLY A 183 -17.15 -18.17 10.78
CA GLY A 183 -18.18 -18.20 9.73
C GLY A 183 -18.04 -17.14 8.65
N ALA A 184 -16.94 -16.38 8.63
CA ALA A 184 -16.66 -15.39 7.60
C ALA A 184 -16.03 -16.03 6.35
N ARG A 185 -16.08 -15.29 5.24
CA ARG A 185 -15.42 -15.65 3.98
C ARG A 185 -13.94 -15.27 4.04
N ILE A 186 -13.11 -15.97 3.27
CA ILE A 186 -11.67 -15.69 3.17
C ILE A 186 -11.29 -15.45 1.72
N ARG A 187 -10.54 -14.38 1.48
CA ARG A 187 -9.77 -14.20 0.26
C ARG A 187 -8.29 -14.42 0.55
N LEU A 188 -7.74 -15.50 0.02
CA LEU A 188 -6.31 -15.79 0.14
C LEU A 188 -5.55 -15.08 -0.98
N ILE A 189 -4.54 -14.30 -0.62
CA ILE A 189 -3.63 -13.63 -1.56
C ILE A 189 -2.22 -14.18 -1.40
N GLN A 190 -1.44 -14.26 -2.48
CA GLN A 190 -0.08 -14.78 -2.40
C GLN A 190 0.91 -13.71 -1.92
N ASP A 191 0.79 -12.48 -2.41
CA ASP A 191 1.54 -11.29 -2.00
C ASP A 191 0.59 -10.09 -2.13
N GLY A 192 1.05 -8.86 -1.90
CA GLY A 192 0.23 -7.68 -2.20
C GLY A 192 -0.66 -7.21 -1.05
N ASP A 193 -0.12 -7.03 0.16
CA ASP A 193 -0.96 -6.69 1.31
C ASP A 193 -1.32 -5.18 1.41
N VAL A 194 -0.64 -4.30 0.66
CA VAL A 194 -1.01 -2.87 0.56
C VAL A 194 -2.27 -2.71 -0.28
N ALA A 195 -2.30 -3.29 -1.48
CA ALA A 195 -3.48 -3.27 -2.35
C ALA A 195 -4.72 -3.82 -1.62
N ALA A 196 -4.55 -4.99 -0.99
CA ALA A 196 -5.60 -5.66 -0.23
C ALA A 196 -6.08 -4.85 0.97
N ALA A 197 -5.19 -4.12 1.66
CA ALA A 197 -5.58 -3.22 2.74
C ALA A 197 -6.43 -2.05 2.24
N ILE A 198 -6.04 -1.44 1.11
CA ILE A 198 -6.81 -0.35 0.48
C ILE A 198 -8.19 -0.83 0.08
N GLU A 199 -8.30 -2.07 -0.43
CA GLU A 199 -9.58 -2.67 -0.83
C GLU A 199 -10.59 -2.73 0.32
N THR A 200 -10.15 -2.88 1.58
CA THR A 200 -11.04 -2.89 2.76
C THR A 200 -11.82 -1.59 2.99
N ALA A 201 -11.29 -0.48 2.44
CA ALA A 201 -11.79 0.88 2.62
C ALA A 201 -12.33 1.46 1.31
N ARG A 202 -12.55 0.62 0.29
CA ARG A 202 -13.12 1.00 -1.00
C ARG A 202 -14.45 0.30 -1.24
N PRO A 203 -15.43 1.00 -1.83
CA PRO A 203 -16.69 0.36 -2.20
C PRO A 203 -16.47 -0.65 -3.32
N ASN A 204 -17.34 -1.66 -3.38
CA ASN A 204 -17.44 -2.66 -4.46
C ASN A 204 -16.21 -3.56 -4.67
N THR A 205 -15.30 -3.66 -3.69
CA THR A 205 -14.17 -4.62 -3.71
C THR A 205 -14.56 -5.99 -3.18
N GLY A 206 -15.60 -6.04 -2.34
CA GLY A 206 -16.04 -7.25 -1.65
C GLY A 206 -15.10 -7.69 -0.51
N ILE A 207 -14.23 -6.79 -0.04
CA ILE A 207 -13.28 -7.04 1.07
C ILE A 207 -13.62 -6.14 2.24
N ASP A 208 -13.65 -6.69 3.45
CA ASP A 208 -14.08 -5.97 4.64
C ASP A 208 -12.98 -5.74 5.67
N LEU A 209 -12.07 -6.70 5.76
CA LEU A 209 -11.06 -6.77 6.80
C LEU A 209 -9.79 -7.39 6.22
N LEU A 210 -8.64 -6.83 6.53
CA LEU A 210 -7.36 -7.51 6.37
C LEU A 210 -6.89 -7.97 7.75
N MET A 211 -6.41 -9.21 7.86
CA MET A 211 -5.82 -9.73 9.09
C MET A 211 -4.54 -10.54 8.80
N GLY A 212 -3.56 -10.42 9.68
CA GLY A 212 -2.39 -11.30 9.73
C GLY A 212 -1.06 -10.56 9.64
N ILE A 213 0.02 -11.34 9.60
CA ILE A 213 1.40 -10.90 9.62
C ILE A 213 1.92 -10.66 8.20
N GLY A 214 2.26 -9.40 7.93
CA GLY A 214 2.90 -8.93 6.70
C GLY A 214 4.10 -8.02 6.99
N GLY A 215 4.65 -7.37 5.98
CA GLY A 215 5.83 -6.51 6.16
C GLY A 215 5.49 -5.22 6.91
N THR A 216 6.38 -4.78 7.81
CA THR A 216 6.23 -3.51 8.56
C THR A 216 6.23 -2.29 7.63
N PRO A 217 7.14 -2.18 6.63
CA PRO A 217 7.12 -1.08 5.65
C PRO A 217 5.76 -0.85 4.99
N GLU A 218 5.14 -1.93 4.50
CA GLU A 218 3.83 -1.94 3.85
C GLU A 218 2.71 -1.56 4.82
N GLY A 219 2.88 -1.81 6.12
CA GLY A 219 1.99 -1.35 7.18
C GLY A 219 1.95 0.18 7.31
N VAL A 220 3.08 0.86 7.12
CA VAL A 220 3.15 2.34 7.16
C VAL A 220 2.52 2.94 5.91
N ILE A 221 2.77 2.36 4.72
CA ILE A 221 2.09 2.75 3.47
C ILE A 221 0.57 2.56 3.62
N THR A 222 0.15 1.44 4.21
CA THR A 222 -1.26 1.16 4.52
C THR A 222 -1.85 2.21 5.46
N ALA A 223 -1.11 2.66 6.48
CA ALA A 223 -1.58 3.73 7.36
C ALA A 223 -1.82 5.05 6.60
N ALA A 224 -0.92 5.42 5.67
CA ALA A 224 -1.12 6.58 4.81
C ALA A 224 -2.41 6.45 3.96
N ALA A 225 -2.66 5.27 3.38
CA ALA A 225 -3.92 4.98 2.68
C ALA A 225 -5.14 5.10 3.60
N MET A 226 -5.10 4.53 4.80
CA MET A 226 -6.22 4.55 5.75
C MET A 226 -6.54 5.98 6.22
N ILE A 227 -5.52 6.83 6.42
CA ILE A 227 -5.74 8.27 6.69
C ILE A 227 -6.46 8.93 5.51
N CYS A 228 -6.13 8.58 4.26
CA CYS A 228 -6.82 9.12 3.09
C CYS A 228 -8.29 8.70 3.03
N LEU A 229 -8.58 7.44 3.33
CA LEU A 229 -9.88 6.81 3.15
C LEU A 229 -10.78 6.89 4.38
N GLY A 230 -10.23 7.31 5.52
CA GLY A 230 -10.94 7.32 6.81
C GLY A 230 -11.06 5.95 7.46
N GLY A 231 -10.35 4.94 6.94
CA GLY A 231 -10.25 3.61 7.55
C GLY A 231 -9.31 3.60 8.76
N ALA A 232 -9.04 2.40 9.27
CA ALA A 232 -8.09 2.20 10.34
C ALA A 232 -7.22 0.98 10.09
N ILE A 233 -5.95 1.12 10.46
CA ILE A 233 -5.00 0.03 10.72
C ILE A 233 -4.62 0.04 12.19
N GLN A 234 -4.56 -1.15 12.79
CA GLN A 234 -3.78 -1.42 13.99
C GLN A 234 -2.69 -2.42 13.64
N GLY A 235 -1.50 -2.18 14.17
CA GLY A 235 -0.32 -3.00 13.96
C GLY A 235 0.32 -3.40 15.28
N ARG A 236 0.98 -4.56 15.31
CA ARG A 236 1.94 -4.90 16.37
C ARG A 236 3.17 -5.52 15.75
N LEU A 237 4.35 -5.04 16.12
CA LEU A 237 5.61 -5.55 15.58
C LEU A 237 5.75 -7.04 15.90
N HIS A 238 6.43 -7.76 15.00
CA HIS A 238 6.61 -9.19 15.10
C HIS A 238 8.09 -9.54 14.97
N ILE A 239 8.76 -9.68 16.10
CA ILE A 239 10.21 -9.91 16.21
C ILE A 239 10.43 -11.36 16.65
N ASP A 240 11.30 -12.08 15.95
CA ASP A 240 11.64 -13.49 16.23
C ASP A 240 10.41 -14.41 16.38
N GLY A 241 9.40 -14.18 15.54
CA GLY A 241 8.18 -14.98 15.54
C GLY A 241 7.21 -14.68 16.69
N LYS A 242 7.38 -13.56 17.39
CA LYS A 242 6.51 -13.15 18.50
C LYS A 242 6.07 -11.70 18.39
N ALA A 243 4.86 -11.44 18.87
CA ALA A 243 4.34 -10.09 19.06
C ALA A 243 5.24 -9.31 20.04
N SER A 244 5.61 -8.09 19.68
CA SER A 244 6.51 -7.23 20.45
C SER A 244 6.03 -5.78 20.46
N GLY A 245 6.24 -5.10 21.59
CA GLY A 245 5.89 -3.69 21.75
C GLY A 245 4.39 -3.38 21.87
N PRO A 246 4.03 -2.09 21.89
CA PRO A 246 2.65 -1.63 21.99
C PRO A 246 1.86 -1.91 20.70
N VAL A 247 0.53 -1.75 20.77
CA VAL A 247 -0.28 -1.58 19.56
C VAL A 247 0.06 -0.24 18.93
N LEU A 248 0.38 -0.26 17.64
CA LEU A 248 0.57 0.92 16.81
C LEU A 248 -0.73 1.16 16.05
N HIS A 249 -1.42 2.25 16.37
CA HIS A 249 -2.57 2.70 15.62
C HIS A 249 -2.14 3.47 14.38
N THR A 250 -3.12 3.80 13.52
CA THR A 250 -2.89 4.52 12.27
C THR A 250 -2.05 5.80 12.44
N LYS A 251 -2.28 6.54 13.53
CA LYS A 251 -1.53 7.78 13.84
C LYS A 251 -0.14 7.56 14.44
N ASP A 252 0.12 6.37 14.99
CA ASP A 252 1.46 5.99 15.44
C ASP A 252 2.34 5.60 14.24
N LEU A 253 1.72 5.08 13.18
CA LEU A 253 2.38 4.71 11.92
C LEU A 253 2.62 5.92 11.02
N VAL A 254 1.65 6.83 10.91
CA VAL A 254 1.80 8.10 10.19
C VAL A 254 1.13 9.22 10.98
N ASN A 255 1.94 10.06 11.62
CA ASN A 255 1.50 11.13 12.50
C ASN A 255 1.20 12.43 11.72
N SER A 256 0.30 12.36 10.74
CA SER A 256 -0.17 13.51 9.98
C SER A 256 -1.55 13.24 9.36
N ASP A 257 -2.28 14.30 9.01
CA ASP A 257 -3.45 14.24 8.12
C ASP A 257 -3.15 14.74 6.71
N ASP A 258 -2.03 15.46 6.51
CA ASP A 258 -1.60 15.94 5.19
C ASP A 258 -0.74 14.87 4.52
N VAL A 259 -1.37 13.76 4.18
CA VAL A 259 -0.74 12.63 3.50
C VAL A 259 -1.21 12.56 2.05
N PHE A 260 -0.34 12.05 1.19
CA PHE A 260 -0.67 11.73 -0.20
C PHE A 260 -0.32 10.26 -0.44
N LEU A 261 -1.12 9.59 -1.26
CA LEU A 261 -0.79 8.25 -1.75
C LEU A 261 -1.19 8.15 -3.22
N ALA A 262 -0.31 7.59 -4.04
CA ALA A 262 -0.60 7.20 -5.41
C ALA A 262 -0.24 5.73 -5.59
N ALA A 263 -1.04 5.04 -6.40
CA ALA A 263 -0.75 3.68 -6.83
C ALA A 263 -1.17 3.47 -8.28
N THR A 264 -0.42 2.66 -9.03
CA THR A 264 -0.75 2.28 -10.42
C THR A 264 -0.68 0.77 -10.57
N GLY A 265 -1.68 0.19 -11.25
CA GLY A 265 -1.74 -1.25 -11.47
C GLY A 265 -0.70 -1.73 -12.47
N ILE A 266 0.06 -2.77 -12.09
CA ILE A 266 0.99 -3.48 -12.99
C ILE A 266 0.24 -4.65 -13.62
N THR A 267 -0.38 -5.50 -12.79
CA THR A 267 -1.33 -6.54 -13.21
C THR A 267 -2.74 -6.19 -12.72
N ASP A 268 -3.76 -6.89 -13.21
CA ASP A 268 -5.14 -6.59 -12.81
C ASP A 268 -5.35 -6.87 -11.33
N GLY A 269 -6.06 -5.97 -10.64
CA GLY A 269 -6.58 -6.19 -9.30
C GLY A 269 -7.99 -5.61 -9.16
N GLU A 270 -8.59 -5.86 -8.00
CA GLU A 270 -9.93 -5.38 -7.65
C GLU A 270 -9.94 -3.88 -7.37
N LEU A 271 -8.79 -3.34 -6.94
CA LEU A 271 -8.61 -1.91 -6.74
C LEU A 271 -8.45 -1.13 -8.05
N ILE A 272 -7.52 -1.56 -8.91
CA ILE A 272 -7.12 -0.90 -10.16
C ILE A 272 -6.65 -1.93 -11.20
N LYS A 273 -6.88 -1.63 -12.48
CA LYS A 273 -6.47 -2.46 -13.62
C LYS A 273 -4.96 -2.38 -13.88
N GLY A 274 -4.40 -3.46 -14.41
CA GLY A 274 -3.00 -3.53 -14.84
C GLY A 274 -2.74 -2.80 -16.16
N ILE A 275 -1.46 -2.70 -16.53
CA ILE A 275 -1.04 -2.08 -17.79
C ILE A 275 -1.61 -2.85 -18.99
N ARG A 276 -2.03 -2.12 -20.03
CA ARG A 276 -2.45 -2.66 -21.33
C ARG A 276 -1.67 -2.04 -22.45
N TYR A 277 -1.00 -2.85 -23.26
CA TYR A 277 -0.39 -2.37 -24.49
C TYR A 277 -1.44 -2.22 -25.59
N THR A 278 -1.35 -1.11 -26.33
CA THR A 278 -2.23 -0.78 -27.44
C THR A 278 -1.41 -0.50 -28.70
N SER A 279 -2.08 -0.20 -29.81
CA SER A 279 -1.40 0.17 -31.06
C SER A 279 -0.58 1.46 -30.94
N TYR A 280 -0.97 2.40 -30.06
CA TYR A 280 -0.32 3.70 -29.86
C TYR A 280 0.66 3.76 -28.67
N GLY A 281 0.62 2.76 -27.77
CA GLY A 281 1.55 2.68 -26.65
C GLY A 281 0.99 1.82 -25.52
N ALA A 282 0.59 2.45 -24.42
CA ALA A 282 0.05 1.76 -23.25
C ALA A 282 -1.13 2.52 -22.60
N VAL A 283 -1.94 1.80 -21.84
CA VAL A 283 -2.97 2.35 -20.95
C VAL A 283 -2.66 1.90 -19.53
N SER A 284 -2.69 2.84 -18.59
CA SER A 284 -2.58 2.59 -17.15
C SER A 284 -3.86 2.96 -16.43
N GLN A 285 -4.09 2.37 -15.26
CA GLN A 285 -5.06 2.86 -14.29
C GLN A 285 -4.38 3.11 -12.95
N SER A 286 -4.61 4.31 -12.42
CA SER A 286 -4.00 4.78 -11.18
C SER A 286 -5.06 5.26 -10.21
N ILE A 287 -4.78 5.14 -8.92
CA ILE A 287 -5.54 5.77 -7.84
C ILE A 287 -4.64 6.77 -7.13
N VAL A 288 -5.13 7.99 -6.91
CA VAL A 288 -4.47 8.98 -6.06
C VAL A 288 -5.41 9.47 -4.98
N MET A 289 -4.87 9.64 -3.78
CA MET A 289 -5.62 9.99 -2.59
C MET A 289 -4.89 11.05 -1.78
N ARG A 290 -5.67 11.89 -1.10
CA ARG A 290 -5.14 12.91 -0.18
C ARG A 290 -5.88 12.92 1.14
N GLY A 291 -5.15 12.81 2.24
CA GLY A 291 -5.69 12.84 3.60
C GLY A 291 -6.45 14.12 3.92
N LYS A 292 -5.87 15.28 3.62
CA LYS A 292 -6.46 16.58 3.98
C LYS A 292 -7.79 16.87 3.29
N SER A 293 -7.91 16.54 2.00
CA SER A 293 -9.13 16.80 1.23
C SER A 293 -10.07 15.60 1.17
N LYS A 294 -9.64 14.44 1.67
CA LYS A 294 -10.31 13.13 1.55
C LYS A 294 -10.72 12.81 0.10
N THR A 295 -10.00 13.41 -0.86
CA THR A 295 -10.30 13.23 -2.28
C THR A 295 -9.61 11.97 -2.76
N VAL A 296 -10.38 11.10 -3.41
CA VAL A 296 -9.90 9.93 -4.13
C VAL A 296 -10.16 10.16 -5.62
N ARG A 297 -9.14 9.98 -6.45
CA ARG A 297 -9.28 10.00 -7.91
C ARG A 297 -8.82 8.65 -8.46
N VAL A 298 -9.61 8.08 -9.34
CA VAL A 298 -9.19 6.98 -10.19
C VAL A 298 -9.01 7.55 -11.58
N ILE A 299 -7.84 7.35 -12.18
CA ILE A 299 -7.42 7.97 -13.43
C ILE A 299 -7.01 6.87 -14.39
N GLU A 300 -7.52 6.94 -15.60
CA GLU A 300 -7.08 6.10 -16.72
C GLU A 300 -6.28 7.00 -17.67
N THR A 301 -5.08 6.57 -18.02
CA THR A 301 -4.14 7.38 -18.81
C THR A 301 -3.72 6.62 -20.06
N GLU A 302 -3.83 7.27 -21.21
CA GLU A 302 -3.30 6.79 -22.48
C GLU A 302 -1.89 7.35 -22.71
N HIS A 303 -0.91 6.45 -22.82
CA HIS A 303 0.50 6.78 -23.00
C HIS A 303 0.89 6.55 -24.46
N HIS A 304 1.28 7.62 -25.16
CA HIS A 304 1.84 7.51 -26.51
C HIS A 304 3.34 7.21 -26.42
N LEU A 305 3.72 5.96 -26.71
CA LEU A 305 5.09 5.44 -26.51
C LEU A 305 5.79 5.06 -27.82
N LYS A 306 5.20 5.38 -28.97
CA LYS A 306 5.74 5.12 -30.30
C LYS A 306 6.07 6.39 -31.05
#